data_AF-A0A9P4PIU1-F1
#
_entry.id   AF-A0A9P4PIU1-F1
#
_cell.length_a   1.000
_cell.length_b   1.000
_cell.length_c   1.000
_cell.angle_alpha   90.00
_cell.angle_beta   90.00
_cell.angle_gamma   90.00
#
_symmetry.space_group_name_H-M   'P 1'
#
loop_
_entity.id
_entity.type
_entity.pdbx_description
1 polymer ?
#
loop_
_entity_poly.entity_id
_entity_poly.type
_entity_poly.pdbx_seq_one_letter_code
_entity_poly.pdbx_strand_id
1 'polypeptide(L)'
;HPDENDTVINYALKWNWLENPSNTTFGGVPQIDLCRCPRQKPRTMNIKTKDHMYTRHKCHGPEVKFNSGQEDLWVPSQAYANSEQINFLRPARDEELSKRPNANILSTNRMIYEEALPILYRGRNFMFITGPCPRGRYQAYATQRFFARLSTFARVYVTAFSLNVLPHEEDCRSEDVPRAYGDLAEWVQHNLPSFQMLRLNLWH
;
A
#
# COMPACT_ATOMS: atom_id res chain seq x y z
N HIS A 1 19.63 2.57 6.32
CA HIS A 1 20.81 2.19 7.14
C HIS A 1 20.53 0.86 7.84
N PRO A 2 21.49 -0.07 7.96
CA PRO A 2 21.27 -1.41 8.53
C PRO A 2 20.83 -1.45 10.02
N ASP A 3 20.84 -0.33 10.74
CA ASP A 3 20.30 -0.18 12.11
C ASP A 3 18.81 0.24 12.14
N GLU A 4 18.13 0.27 11.00
CA GLU A 4 16.77 0.79 10.92
C GLU A 4 15.72 -0.25 11.27
N ASN A 5 14.78 0.14 12.14
CA ASN A 5 13.66 -0.68 12.56
C ASN A 5 12.54 -0.63 11.50
N ASP A 6 12.86 -1.13 10.31
CA ASP A 6 11.94 -1.24 9.18
C ASP A 6 10.82 -2.21 9.54
N THR A 7 9.58 -1.73 9.45
CA THR A 7 8.38 -2.53 9.66
C THR A 7 7.67 -2.71 8.33
N VAL A 8 7.75 -3.92 7.78
CA VAL A 8 7.09 -4.27 6.53
C VAL A 8 5.62 -4.60 6.78
N ILE A 9 4.74 -3.99 6.00
CA ILE A 9 3.29 -4.21 6.02
C ILE A 9 2.87 -4.74 4.65
N ASN A 10 2.43 -6.00 4.59
CA ASN A 10 1.88 -6.56 3.37
C ASN A 10 0.42 -6.18 3.17
N TYR A 11 0.09 -5.87 1.92
CA TYR A 11 -1.28 -5.64 1.50
C TYR A 11 -1.58 -6.25 0.12
N ALA A 12 -2.85 -6.58 -0.09
CA ALA A 12 -3.40 -7.02 -1.35
C ALA A 12 -4.42 -5.99 -1.87
N LEU A 13 -4.56 -5.93 -3.19
CA LEU A 13 -5.52 -5.08 -3.88
C LEU A 13 -6.61 -5.96 -4.48
N LYS A 14 -7.84 -5.80 -3.98
CA LYS A 14 -9.01 -6.52 -4.48
C LYS A 14 -9.79 -5.63 -5.44
N TRP A 15 -9.84 -6.07 -6.70
CA TRP A 15 -10.50 -5.37 -7.80
C TRP A 15 -11.90 -5.91 -8.02
N ASN A 16 -12.85 -5.43 -7.23
CA ASN A 16 -14.21 -5.98 -7.22
C ASN A 16 -14.98 -5.84 -8.54
N TRP A 17 -14.56 -4.91 -9.39
CA TRP A 17 -15.32 -4.53 -10.58
C TRP A 17 -14.66 -4.94 -11.88
N LEU A 18 -13.42 -5.43 -11.82
CA LEU A 18 -12.70 -5.92 -12.98
C LEU A 18 -13.14 -7.35 -13.32
N GLU A 19 -13.16 -7.68 -14.60
CA GLU A 19 -13.59 -9.00 -15.06
C GLU A 19 -12.52 -10.07 -14.78
N ASN A 20 -11.24 -9.77 -15.06
CA ASN A 20 -10.15 -10.73 -14.89
C ASN A 20 -8.97 -10.15 -14.10
N PRO A 21 -9.17 -9.71 -12.84
CA PRO A 21 -8.09 -9.13 -12.06
C PRO A 21 -7.08 -10.20 -11.62
N SER A 22 -5.83 -9.97 -11.98
CA SER A 22 -4.64 -10.66 -11.49
C SER A 22 -3.65 -9.72 -10.78
N ASN A 23 -2.65 -10.30 -10.11
CA ASN A 23 -1.57 -9.52 -9.51
C ASN A 23 -0.75 -8.73 -10.55
N THR A 24 -0.84 -9.13 -11.83
CA THR A 24 -0.16 -8.53 -12.98
C THR A 24 -1.11 -7.79 -13.94
N THR A 25 -2.34 -7.48 -13.52
CA THR A 25 -3.36 -6.82 -14.40
C THR A 25 -2.86 -5.53 -15.04
N PHE A 26 -1.80 -4.91 -14.50
CA PHE A 26 -1.18 -3.71 -15.04
C PHE A 26 0.34 -3.83 -15.22
N GLY A 27 0.89 -5.05 -15.11
CA GLY A 27 2.33 -5.36 -15.15
C GLY A 27 2.98 -5.37 -16.52
N GLY A 28 2.56 -4.49 -17.43
CA GLY A 28 3.05 -4.46 -18.80
C GLY A 28 2.18 -3.63 -19.74
N VAL A 29 2.11 -4.02 -21.02
CA VAL A 29 1.24 -3.40 -22.05
C VAL A 29 -0.15 -3.19 -21.46
N PRO A 30 -0.76 -2.00 -21.60
CA PRO A 30 -2.02 -1.67 -20.92
C PRO A 30 -3.08 -2.73 -21.22
N GLN A 31 -3.29 -3.63 -20.26
CA GLN A 31 -4.31 -4.66 -20.40
C GLN A 31 -5.66 -3.95 -20.37
N ILE A 32 -6.43 -4.19 -21.43
CA ILE A 32 -7.79 -3.67 -21.54
C ILE A 32 -8.68 -4.64 -20.77
N ASP A 33 -8.74 -4.49 -19.44
CA ASP A 33 -9.72 -5.23 -18.64
C ASP A 33 -11.08 -4.51 -18.68
N LEU A 34 -12.15 -5.29 -18.66
CA LEU A 34 -13.51 -4.80 -18.60
C LEU A 34 -13.89 -4.54 -17.14
N CYS A 35 -14.56 -3.42 -16.92
CA CYS A 35 -15.01 -2.95 -15.62
C CYS A 35 -16.53 -2.86 -15.56
N ARG A 36 -17.11 -3.39 -14.48
CA ARG A 36 -18.55 -3.41 -14.18
C ARG A 36 -18.95 -2.43 -13.08
N CYS A 37 -18.11 -1.45 -12.76
CA CYS A 37 -18.34 -0.58 -11.61
C CYS A 37 -19.60 0.30 -11.77
N PRO A 38 -20.34 0.59 -10.69
CA PRO A 38 -21.50 1.46 -10.73
C PRO A 38 -21.07 2.90 -11.08
N ARG A 39 -21.38 3.34 -12.31
CA ARG A 39 -21.05 4.68 -12.82
C ARG A 39 -22.17 5.68 -12.52
N GLN A 40 -21.79 6.92 -12.23
CA GLN A 40 -22.75 8.03 -12.13
C GLN A 40 -23.38 8.42 -13.49
N LYS A 41 -22.65 8.26 -14.61
CA LYS A 41 -23.16 8.47 -15.99
C LYS A 41 -22.51 7.51 -17.00
N PRO A 42 -23.26 6.58 -17.60
CA PRO A 42 -22.74 5.72 -18.67
C PRO A 42 -22.72 6.49 -20.00
N ARG A 43 -21.57 6.53 -20.69
CA ARG A 43 -21.46 7.10 -22.06
C ARG A 43 -21.17 6.06 -23.14
N THR A 44 -20.77 4.86 -22.75
CA THR A 44 -20.32 3.78 -23.64
C THR A 44 -20.72 2.46 -23.01
N MET A 45 -21.99 2.09 -23.13
CA MET A 45 -22.47 0.80 -22.66
C MET A 45 -22.39 -0.20 -23.80
N ASN A 46 -21.74 -1.33 -23.60
CA ASN A 46 -22.28 -2.54 -24.21
C ASN A 46 -23.68 -2.71 -23.61
N ILE A 47 -24.73 -2.50 -24.41
CA ILE A 47 -26.12 -2.45 -23.93
C ILE A 47 -26.51 -3.76 -23.24
N LYS A 48 -25.85 -4.88 -23.59
CA LYS A 48 -26.11 -6.21 -23.02
C LYS A 48 -25.50 -6.42 -21.63
N THR A 49 -24.27 -5.97 -21.39
CA THR A 49 -23.54 -6.28 -20.14
C THR A 49 -23.29 -5.06 -19.24
N LYS A 50 -23.45 -3.83 -19.75
CA LYS A 50 -23.15 -2.56 -19.07
C LYS A 50 -21.66 -2.37 -18.71
N ASP A 51 -20.77 -3.12 -19.33
CA ASP A 51 -19.32 -3.09 -19.09
C ASP A 51 -18.63 -1.92 -19.81
N HIS A 52 -17.44 -1.52 -19.35
CA HIS A 52 -16.58 -0.52 -20.00
C HIS A 52 -15.10 -0.84 -19.83
N MET A 53 -14.25 -0.34 -20.72
CA MET A 53 -12.80 -0.51 -20.59
C MET A 53 -12.28 0.32 -19.41
N TYR A 54 -11.64 -0.35 -18.44
CA TYR A 54 -11.14 0.29 -17.21
C TYR A 54 -10.24 1.49 -17.51
N THR A 55 -9.30 1.32 -18.45
CA THR A 55 -8.31 2.34 -18.84
C THR A 55 -8.91 3.62 -19.44
N ARG A 56 -10.13 3.55 -19.97
CA ARG A 56 -10.76 4.67 -20.69
C ARG A 56 -11.62 5.56 -19.80
N HIS A 57 -11.86 5.17 -18.56
CA HIS A 57 -12.83 5.86 -17.69
C HIS A 57 -12.33 6.00 -16.25
N LYS A 58 -12.91 6.95 -15.51
CA LYS A 58 -12.72 7.05 -14.06
C LYS A 58 -13.55 5.96 -13.38
N CYS A 59 -12.89 4.87 -13.01
CA CYS A 59 -13.50 3.72 -12.32
C CYS A 59 -13.28 3.79 -10.81
N HIS A 60 -14.02 2.97 -10.06
CA HIS A 60 -13.71 2.73 -8.65
C HIS A 60 -12.35 2.06 -8.51
N GLY A 61 -11.57 2.49 -7.51
CA GLY A 61 -10.29 1.86 -7.16
C GLY A 61 -10.48 0.49 -6.48
N PRO A 62 -9.38 -0.24 -6.26
CA PRO A 62 -9.40 -1.50 -5.53
C PRO A 62 -9.66 -1.28 -4.03
N GLU A 63 -10.17 -2.31 -3.37
CA GLU A 63 -10.12 -2.40 -1.92
C GLU A 63 -8.72 -2.82 -1.47
N VAL A 64 -8.16 -2.11 -0.48
CA VAL A 64 -6.90 -2.50 0.16
C VAL A 64 -7.20 -3.45 1.31
N LYS A 65 -6.60 -4.64 1.27
CA LYS A 65 -6.64 -5.62 2.36
C LYS A 65 -5.24 -5.77 2.94
N PHE A 66 -5.09 -5.64 4.25
CA PHE A 66 -3.80 -5.83 4.91
C PHE A 66 -3.75 -7.25 5.48
N ASN A 67 -2.59 -7.89 5.35
CA ASN A 67 -2.39 -9.25 5.84
C ASN A 67 -2.53 -9.29 7.37
N SER A 68 -3.25 -10.28 7.86
CA SER A 68 -3.40 -10.52 9.30
C SER A 68 -2.09 -11.03 9.92
N GLY A 69 -1.97 -10.92 11.24
CA GLY A 69 -0.83 -11.42 12.03
C GLY A 69 -0.49 -12.91 11.82
N GLN A 70 -1.45 -13.68 11.29
CA GLN A 70 -1.36 -15.12 11.07
C GLN A 70 -0.91 -15.48 9.64
N GLU A 71 -0.89 -14.53 8.73
CA GLU A 71 -0.42 -14.73 7.36
C GLU A 71 1.10 -14.53 7.25
N ASP A 72 1.69 -15.20 6.26
CA ASP A 72 3.11 -15.08 5.92
C ASP A 72 3.49 -13.62 5.66
N LEU A 73 4.62 -13.22 6.27
CA LEU A 73 5.24 -11.92 6.02
C LEU A 73 6.20 -12.05 4.84
N TRP A 74 5.93 -11.27 3.80
CA TRP A 74 6.74 -11.15 2.61
C TRP A 74 7.55 -9.86 2.66
N VAL A 75 8.85 -9.96 2.43
CA VAL A 75 9.78 -8.82 2.47
C VAL A 75 10.52 -8.69 1.13
N PRO A 76 11.04 -7.51 0.79
CA PRO A 76 11.84 -7.36 -0.42
C PRO A 76 13.06 -8.27 -0.40
N SER A 77 13.30 -8.95 -1.51
CA SER A 77 14.51 -9.71 -1.72
C SER A 77 15.63 -8.77 -2.17
N GLN A 78 16.66 -8.62 -1.35
CA GLN A 78 17.87 -7.89 -1.72
C GLN A 78 18.58 -8.49 -2.94
N ALA A 79 18.42 -9.79 -3.18
CA ALA A 79 19.05 -10.50 -4.29
C ALA A 79 18.56 -10.03 -5.67
N TYR A 80 17.38 -9.40 -5.73
CA TYR A 80 16.76 -8.95 -6.97
C TYR A 80 16.30 -7.49 -6.88
N ALA A 81 16.99 -6.69 -6.05
CA ALA A 81 16.63 -5.30 -5.83
C ALA A 81 16.71 -4.41 -7.08
N ASN A 82 17.45 -4.86 -8.09
CA ASN A 82 17.70 -4.10 -9.32
C ASN A 82 16.96 -4.70 -10.53
N SER A 83 15.78 -5.31 -10.33
CA SER A 83 15.06 -5.96 -11.42
C SER A 83 14.16 -5.02 -12.24
N GLU A 84 14.04 -3.76 -11.82
CA GLU A 84 13.29 -2.64 -12.45
C GLU A 84 11.78 -2.83 -12.70
N GLN A 85 11.30 -4.07 -12.78
CA GLN A 85 9.98 -4.41 -13.31
C GLN A 85 9.04 -4.98 -12.26
N ILE A 86 9.57 -5.73 -11.28
CA ILE A 86 8.74 -6.42 -10.28
C ILE A 86 9.35 -6.38 -8.88
N ASN A 87 8.48 -6.34 -7.88
CA ASN A 87 8.82 -6.64 -6.50
C ASN A 87 9.15 -8.12 -6.38
N PHE A 88 10.43 -8.44 -6.29
CA PHE A 88 10.84 -9.78 -5.85
C PHE A 88 10.67 -9.88 -4.34
N LEU A 89 9.66 -10.61 -3.92
CA LEU A 89 9.39 -10.87 -2.51
C LEU A 89 9.89 -12.24 -2.11
N ARG A 90 10.36 -12.33 -0.86
CA ARG A 90 10.70 -13.60 -0.22
C ARG A 90 9.99 -13.71 1.13
N PRO A 91 9.84 -14.93 1.68
CA PRO A 91 9.44 -15.09 3.07
C PRO A 91 10.41 -14.35 4.00
N ALA A 92 9.86 -13.75 5.05
CA ALA A 92 10.61 -13.12 6.12
C ALA A 92 11.45 -14.16 6.88
N ARG A 93 12.65 -13.76 7.30
CA ARG A 93 13.50 -14.50 8.25
C ARG A 93 13.01 -14.26 9.68
N ASP A 94 13.44 -15.10 10.62
CA ASP A 94 13.05 -15.00 12.03
C ASP A 94 13.32 -13.62 12.65
N GLU A 95 14.44 -13.00 12.28
CA GLU A 95 14.77 -11.62 12.71
C GLU A 95 13.75 -10.59 12.21
N GLU A 96 13.26 -10.73 10.98
CA GLU A 96 12.27 -9.82 10.38
C GLU A 96 10.88 -10.07 10.97
N LEU A 97 10.55 -11.34 11.25
CA LEU A 97 9.33 -11.73 11.95
C LEU A 97 9.30 -11.18 13.38
N SER A 98 10.42 -11.19 14.10
CA SER A 98 10.51 -10.64 15.47
C SER A 98 10.29 -9.12 15.53
N LYS A 99 10.54 -8.40 14.43
CA LYS A 99 10.29 -6.96 14.31
C LYS A 99 8.82 -6.64 14.05
N ARG A 100 8.02 -7.63 13.62
CA ARG A 100 6.60 -7.45 13.34
C ARG A 100 5.90 -7.00 14.63
N PRO A 101 5.23 -5.83 14.63
CA PRO A 101 4.46 -5.41 15.79
C PRO A 101 3.35 -6.44 16.03
N ASN A 102 3.48 -7.21 17.12
CA ASN A 102 2.50 -8.20 17.50
C ASN A 102 1.58 -7.60 18.57
N ALA A 103 0.35 -7.28 18.17
CA ALA A 103 -0.66 -6.68 19.04
C ALA A 103 -1.31 -7.68 20.00
N ASN A 104 -0.85 -8.93 20.07
CA ASN A 104 -1.37 -9.95 21.01
C ASN A 104 -1.24 -9.54 22.49
N ILE A 105 -0.49 -8.48 22.81
CA ILE A 105 -0.34 -7.93 24.16
C ILE A 105 -1.42 -6.87 24.50
N LEU A 106 -2.17 -6.35 23.52
CA LEU A 106 -2.90 -5.08 23.68
C LEU A 106 -4.40 -5.18 24.00
N SER A 107 -4.94 -6.38 24.28
CA SER A 107 -6.36 -6.51 24.62
C SER A 107 -6.67 -6.44 26.12
N THR A 108 -5.69 -6.13 26.97
CA THR A 108 -5.82 -6.35 28.42
C THR A 108 -6.11 -5.08 29.20
N ASN A 109 -5.45 -3.95 28.91
CA ASN A 109 -5.62 -2.70 29.68
C ASN A 109 -5.28 -1.43 28.85
N ARG A 110 -6.06 -0.36 29.03
CA ARG A 110 -5.88 0.92 28.33
C ARG A 110 -4.54 1.62 28.66
N MET A 111 -4.09 1.59 29.91
CA MET A 111 -2.79 2.18 30.29
C MET A 111 -1.63 1.43 29.62
N ILE A 112 -1.66 0.09 29.65
CA ILE A 112 -0.66 -0.74 28.95
C ILE A 112 -0.66 -0.44 27.46
N TYR A 113 -1.84 -0.25 26.86
CA TYR A 113 -1.95 0.16 25.47
C TYR A 113 -1.30 1.53 25.21
N GLU A 114 -1.61 2.53 26.04
CA GLU A 114 -1.06 3.89 25.90
C GLU A 114 0.47 3.91 26.08
N GLU A 115 1.03 3.12 27.00
CA GLU A 115 2.48 2.98 27.22
C GLU A 115 3.18 2.21 26.09
N ALA A 116 2.52 1.24 25.47
CA ALA A 116 3.08 0.43 24.39
C ALA A 116 3.07 1.15 23.03
N LEU A 117 2.15 2.09 22.81
CA LEU A 117 2.00 2.78 21.51
C LEU A 117 3.28 3.45 21.00
N PRO A 118 4.03 4.23 21.80
CA PRO A 118 5.32 4.77 21.38
C PRO A 118 6.27 3.69 20.88
N ILE A 119 6.33 2.53 21.53
CA ILE A 119 7.23 1.42 21.19
C ILE A 119 6.83 0.78 19.84
N LEU A 120 5.52 0.77 19.55
CA LEU A 120 4.96 0.15 18.35
C LEU A 120 5.05 1.03 17.10
N TYR A 121 5.17 2.35 17.24
CA TYR A 121 5.12 3.28 16.10
C TYR A 121 6.29 4.26 16.01
N ARG A 122 6.82 4.73 17.15
CA ARG A 122 7.85 5.78 17.16
C ARG A 122 9.20 5.22 16.73
N GLY A 123 9.90 5.95 15.86
CA GLY A 123 11.24 5.56 15.38
C GLY A 123 11.24 4.34 14.45
N ARG A 124 10.06 3.81 14.08
CA ARG A 124 9.91 2.78 13.07
C ARG A 124 9.68 3.40 11.71
N ASN A 125 10.18 2.73 10.69
CA ASN A 125 9.95 3.09 9.30
C ASN A 125 8.99 2.08 8.67
N PHE A 126 7.77 2.51 8.36
CA PHE A 126 6.76 1.62 7.79
C PHE A 126 6.92 1.51 6.28
N MET A 127 7.07 0.28 5.76
CA MET A 127 7.17 0.02 4.32
C MET A 127 6.00 -0.85 3.86
N PHE A 128 5.19 -0.32 2.94
CA PHE A 128 4.00 -0.99 2.44
C PHE A 128 4.31 -1.74 1.16
N ILE A 129 4.04 -3.05 1.16
CA ILE A 129 4.39 -3.94 0.05
C ILE A 129 3.17 -4.72 -0.39
N THR A 130 2.93 -4.72 -1.70
CA THR A 130 2.01 -5.65 -2.36
C THR A 130 2.80 -6.59 -3.25
N GLY A 131 2.14 -7.60 -3.85
CA GLY A 131 2.73 -8.69 -4.63
C GLY A 131 3.66 -8.27 -5.79
N PRO A 132 3.90 -9.13 -6.79
CA PRO A 132 5.01 -8.96 -7.72
C PRO A 132 4.99 -7.63 -8.49
N CYS A 133 3.83 -7.01 -8.72
CA CYS A 133 3.76 -5.69 -9.35
C CYS A 133 3.68 -4.58 -8.30
N PRO A 134 4.71 -3.73 -8.17
CA PRO A 134 4.64 -2.56 -7.32
C PRO A 134 3.70 -1.52 -7.93
N ARG A 135 2.75 -1.04 -7.14
CA ARG A 135 1.74 -0.12 -7.64
C ARG A 135 1.88 1.22 -6.93
N GLY A 136 2.65 2.14 -7.48
CA GLY A 136 3.01 3.42 -6.84
C GLY A 136 1.82 4.19 -6.25
N ARG A 137 0.81 4.53 -7.07
CA ARG A 137 -0.40 5.21 -6.57
C ARG A 137 -1.19 4.41 -5.54
N TYR A 138 -1.21 3.08 -5.66
CA TYR A 138 -1.94 2.23 -4.72
C TYR A 138 -1.14 1.93 -3.46
N GLN A 139 0.18 2.07 -3.49
CA GLN A 139 1.02 2.11 -2.30
C GLN A 139 0.72 3.38 -1.53
N ALA A 140 0.59 4.54 -2.21
CA ALA A 140 0.17 5.78 -1.55
C ALA A 140 -1.22 5.63 -0.91
N TYR A 141 -2.18 5.08 -1.65
CA TYR A 141 -3.51 4.78 -1.14
C TYR A 141 -3.50 3.78 0.03
N ALA A 142 -2.73 2.69 -0.06
CA ALA A 142 -2.60 1.72 1.02
C ALA A 142 -1.96 2.33 2.28
N THR A 143 -0.91 3.15 2.11
CA THR A 143 -0.25 3.88 3.19
C THR A 143 -1.26 4.75 3.95
N GLN A 144 -2.02 5.57 3.21
CA GLN A 144 -3.08 6.40 3.79
C GLN A 144 -4.13 5.55 4.50
N ARG A 145 -4.62 4.48 3.86
CA ARG A 145 -5.66 3.59 4.43
C ARG A 145 -5.18 2.88 5.69
N PHE A 146 -3.91 2.51 5.78
CA PHE A 146 -3.35 1.88 6.97
C PHE A 146 -3.35 2.86 8.15
N PHE A 147 -2.73 4.03 7.98
CA PHE A 147 -2.64 5.01 9.05
C PHE A 147 -4.01 5.59 9.43
N ALA A 148 -4.95 5.68 8.49
CA ALA A 148 -6.33 6.06 8.77
C ALA A 148 -7.07 5.06 9.69
N ARG A 149 -6.65 3.79 9.75
CA ARG A 149 -7.22 2.80 10.70
C ARG A 149 -6.69 2.96 12.11
N LEU A 150 -5.56 3.63 12.29
CA LEU A 150 -5.02 3.92 13.62
C LEU A 150 -5.90 4.96 14.32
N SER A 151 -5.99 4.85 15.64
CA SER A 151 -6.59 5.89 16.47
C SER A 151 -5.80 7.19 16.33
N THR A 152 -6.46 8.33 16.55
CA THR A 152 -5.81 9.65 16.55
C THR A 152 -4.60 9.68 17.49
N PHE A 153 -4.71 9.00 18.64
CA PHE A 153 -3.62 8.87 19.61
C PHE A 153 -2.43 8.08 19.08
N ALA A 154 -2.66 6.93 18.41
CA ALA A 154 -1.59 6.14 17.82
C ALA A 154 -0.86 6.86 16.67
N ARG A 155 -1.58 7.67 15.88
CA ARG A 155 -1.00 8.44 14.77
C ARG A 155 0.06 9.46 15.20
N VAL A 156 -0.03 9.97 16.43
CA VAL A 156 0.98 10.88 17.00
C VAL A 156 2.35 10.22 17.08
N TYR A 157 2.43 8.90 17.17
CA TYR A 157 3.71 8.20 17.28
C TYR A 157 4.29 7.77 15.93
N VAL A 158 3.58 7.98 14.82
CA VAL A 158 4.11 7.66 13.49
C VAL A 158 5.09 8.74 13.06
N THR A 159 6.37 8.41 12.99
CA THR A 159 7.45 9.37 12.67
C THR A 159 8.03 9.21 11.27
N ALA A 160 7.94 8.01 10.68
CA ALA A 160 8.54 7.75 9.37
C ALA A 160 7.80 6.66 8.59
N PHE A 161 7.83 6.77 7.26
CA PHE A 161 7.45 5.69 6.35
C PHE A 161 8.24 5.77 5.05
N SER A 162 8.27 4.66 4.32
CA SER A 162 8.93 4.51 3.03
C SER A 162 7.93 4.28 1.91
N LEU A 163 8.19 4.91 0.77
CA LEU A 163 7.53 4.64 -0.50
C LEU A 163 8.55 4.02 -1.46
N ASN A 164 8.10 3.02 -2.21
CA ASN A 164 8.88 2.41 -3.28
C ASN A 164 8.47 3.10 -4.57
N VAL A 165 9.39 3.85 -5.14
CA VAL A 165 9.20 4.53 -6.41
C VAL A 165 9.87 3.68 -7.48
N LEU A 166 9.09 3.23 -8.46
CA LEU A 166 9.61 2.46 -9.58
C LEU A 166 9.32 3.17 -10.90
N PRO A 167 10.11 2.91 -11.96
CA PRO A 167 9.95 3.56 -13.25
C PRO A 167 8.56 3.35 -13.88
N HIS A 168 7.95 2.22 -13.55
CA HIS A 168 6.63 1.83 -14.03
C HIS A 168 5.61 1.88 -12.89
N GLU A 169 5.16 3.08 -12.54
CA GLU A 169 4.01 3.23 -11.64
C GLU A 169 2.72 2.93 -12.40
N GLU A 170 2.37 1.64 -12.42
CA GLU A 170 1.32 1.02 -13.24
C GLU A 170 -0.09 1.62 -13.06
N ASP A 171 -0.41 2.66 -13.82
CA ASP A 171 -1.78 3.03 -14.13
C ASP A 171 -1.99 3.39 -15.61
N CYS A 172 -3.25 3.29 -16.02
CA CYS A 172 -3.82 3.66 -17.30
C CYS A 172 -3.60 5.14 -17.68
N ARG A 173 -3.35 6.01 -16.68
CA ARG A 173 -3.24 7.46 -16.83
C ARG A 173 -2.13 8.01 -15.94
N SER A 174 -1.06 8.50 -16.56
CA SER A 174 0.10 9.09 -15.87
C SER A 174 -0.25 10.29 -14.98
N GLU A 175 -1.33 11.01 -15.28
CA GLU A 175 -1.84 12.15 -14.50
C GLU A 175 -2.34 11.78 -13.09
N ASP A 176 -2.76 10.53 -12.87
CA ASP A 176 -3.34 10.10 -11.58
C ASP A 176 -2.25 9.82 -10.52
N VAL A 177 -1.01 9.56 -10.96
CA VAL A 177 0.12 9.26 -10.06
C VAL A 177 0.53 10.48 -9.21
N PRO A 178 0.86 11.65 -9.79
CA PRO A 178 1.17 12.84 -9.01
C PRO A 178 0.05 13.23 -8.04
N ARG A 179 -1.21 13.04 -8.48
CA ARG A 179 -2.38 13.32 -7.64
C ARG A 179 -2.44 12.41 -6.42
N ALA A 180 -2.21 11.11 -6.57
CA ALA A 180 -2.24 10.17 -5.45
C ALA A 180 -1.17 10.49 -4.40
N TYR A 181 0.03 10.88 -4.82
CA TYR A 181 1.07 11.32 -3.89
C TYR A 181 0.76 12.68 -3.26
N GLY A 182 0.16 13.60 -4.02
CA GLY A 182 -0.35 14.88 -3.50
C GLY A 182 -1.40 14.68 -2.40
N ASP A 183 -2.40 13.84 -2.67
CA ASP A 183 -3.47 13.49 -1.72
C ASP A 183 -2.88 12.83 -0.45
N LEU A 184 -1.87 11.95 -0.59
CA LEU A 184 -1.17 11.36 0.55
C LEU A 184 -0.40 12.42 1.36
N ALA A 185 0.34 13.31 0.68
CA ALA A 185 1.14 14.33 1.34
C ALA A 185 0.25 15.29 2.15
N GLU A 186 -0.86 15.74 1.56
CA GLU A 186 -1.86 16.55 2.25
C GLU A 186 -2.43 15.78 3.46
N TRP A 187 -2.81 14.51 3.28
CA TRP A 187 -3.35 13.72 4.39
C TRP A 187 -2.36 13.57 5.54
N VAL A 188 -1.08 13.29 5.22
CA VAL A 188 0.00 13.13 6.22
C VAL A 188 0.19 14.40 7.03
N GLN A 189 0.25 15.57 6.37
CA GLN A 189 0.38 16.86 7.06
C GLN A 189 -0.75 17.11 8.06
N HIS A 190 -1.97 16.70 7.73
CA HIS A 190 -3.13 16.89 8.60
C HIS A 190 -3.28 15.83 9.70
N ASN A 191 -2.80 14.61 9.48
CA ASN A 191 -3.16 13.45 10.32
C ASN A 191 -1.99 12.81 11.08
N LEU A 192 -0.74 13.09 10.70
CA LEU A 192 0.47 12.53 11.34
C LEU A 192 1.30 13.67 11.93
N PRO A 193 0.93 14.23 13.10
CA PRO A 193 1.50 15.47 13.62
C PRO A 193 2.98 15.38 14.02
N SER A 194 3.50 14.17 14.23
CA SER A 194 4.92 13.93 14.54
C SER A 194 5.67 13.26 13.38
N PHE A 195 5.11 13.31 12.18
CA PHE A 195 5.80 12.81 11.00
C PHE A 195 7.04 13.66 10.71
N GLN A 196 8.17 12.99 10.50
CA GLN A 196 9.48 13.62 10.36
C GLN A 196 10.17 13.23 9.06
N MET A 197 10.01 11.97 8.62
CA MET A 197 10.83 11.42 7.56
C MET A 197 10.01 10.61 6.57
N LEU A 198 10.00 11.07 5.31
CA LEU A 198 9.62 10.26 4.16
C LEU A 198 10.88 9.69 3.53
N ARG A 199 10.95 8.38 3.36
CA ARG A 199 12.01 7.71 2.61
C ARG A 199 11.50 7.31 1.24
N LEU A 200 12.27 7.61 0.22
CA LEU A 200 11.99 7.19 -1.14
C LEU A 200 13.00 6.11 -1.50
N ASN A 201 12.52 4.88 -1.62
CA ASN A 201 13.31 3.79 -2.15
C ASN A 201 13.19 3.87 -3.66
N LEU A 202 14.23 4.36 -4.32
CA LEU A 202 14.35 4.39 -5.77
C LEU A 202 14.93 3.05 -6.21
N TRP A 203 14.14 2.27 -6.94
CA TRP A 203 14.58 1.00 -7.52
C TRP A 203 14.95 1.30 -8.98
N HIS A 204 16.24 1.36 -9.23
CA HIS A 204 16.86 1.59 -10.53
C HIS A 204 17.31 0.29 -11.17
#